data_AF-A0A1W2AA55-F1
#
_entry.id   AF-A0A1W2AA55-F1
#
_cell.length_a   1.000
_cell.length_b   1.000
_cell.length_c   1.000
_cell.angle_alpha   90.00
_cell.angle_beta   90.00
_cell.angle_gamma   90.00
#
_symmetry.space_group_name_H-M   'P 1'
#
loop_
_entity.id
_entity.type
_entity.pdbx_description
1 polymer ?
#
loop_
_entity_poly.entity_id
_entity_poly.type
_entity_poly.pdbx_seq_one_letter_code
_entity_poly.pdbx_strand_id
1 'polypeptide(L)'
;MTAVSPLFADLPVDRRASIGVQETQTPVGSFEARRTWNGRTKILKPTWGTKYSLSLSVDGDRVRMPPIEALQPGAALTVYSSVWWCQRIAPWQQETILLRDPVPGTVHARDAATDADLGETVAGRVVSIFGRVGKTMVWYRPTFYCVVVRFESRGGSTDRSSGWSLEVEEEVAP
;
A
#
# COMPACT_ATOMS: atom_id res chain seq x y z
N MET A 1 -23.46 -8.37 10.27
CA MET A 1 -22.50 -7.37 9.76
C MET A 1 -21.24 -8.10 9.33
N THR A 2 -21.01 -8.22 8.03
CA THR A 2 -19.80 -8.86 7.49
C THR A 2 -18.62 -7.95 7.76
N ALA A 3 -17.68 -8.38 8.59
CA ALA A 3 -16.50 -7.58 8.90
C ALA A 3 -15.61 -7.51 7.66
N VAL A 4 -15.53 -6.34 7.01
CA VAL A 4 -14.72 -6.12 5.80
C VAL A 4 -13.24 -6.11 6.17
N SER A 5 -12.41 -6.75 5.34
CA SER A 5 -10.97 -6.85 5.52
C SER A 5 -10.31 -5.47 5.48
N PRO A 6 -9.40 -5.16 6.42
CA PRO A 6 -8.64 -3.92 6.37
C PRO A 6 -7.58 -3.92 5.26
N LEU A 7 -7.35 -5.04 4.56
CA LEU A 7 -6.37 -5.14 3.46
C LEU A 7 -7.02 -5.00 2.08
N PHE A 8 -8.31 -5.31 1.94
CA PHE A 8 -9.02 -5.26 0.68
C PHE A 8 -10.22 -4.32 0.82
N ALA A 9 -10.05 -3.09 0.36
CA ALA A 9 -11.06 -2.04 0.51
C ALA A 9 -12.37 -2.38 -0.22
N ASP A 10 -12.22 -2.95 -1.42
CA ASP A 10 -13.32 -3.12 -2.37
C ASP A 10 -13.90 -4.55 -2.36
N LEU A 11 -13.31 -5.45 -1.57
CA LEU A 11 -13.71 -6.85 -1.55
C LEU A 11 -14.43 -7.19 -0.25
N PRO A 12 -15.54 -7.97 -0.30
CA PRO A 12 -16.23 -8.47 0.88
C PRO A 12 -15.44 -9.63 1.51
N VAL A 13 -14.20 -9.35 1.90
CA VAL A 13 -13.30 -10.29 2.55
C VAL A 13 -13.52 -10.19 4.05
N ASP A 14 -13.64 -11.32 4.73
CA ASP A 14 -13.81 -11.37 6.17
C ASP A 14 -12.55 -10.80 6.87
N ARG A 15 -12.70 -9.95 7.89
CA ARG A 15 -11.56 -9.40 8.66
C ARG A 15 -10.63 -10.51 9.17
N ARG A 16 -11.15 -11.70 9.50
CA ARG A 16 -10.32 -12.83 9.91
C ARG A 16 -9.38 -13.34 8.81
N ALA A 17 -9.69 -13.11 7.54
CA ALA A 17 -8.86 -13.45 6.40
C ALA A 17 -7.59 -12.58 6.28
N SER A 18 -7.56 -11.42 6.95
CA SER A 18 -6.39 -10.53 6.99
C SER A 18 -5.40 -10.82 8.12
N ILE A 19 -5.78 -11.64 9.10
CA ILE A 19 -4.94 -11.92 10.27
C ILE A 19 -3.83 -12.88 9.86
N GLY A 20 -2.57 -12.50 10.07
CA GLY A 20 -1.42 -13.34 9.73
C GLY A 20 -1.01 -13.31 8.26
N VAL A 21 -1.60 -12.41 7.45
CA VAL A 21 -1.12 -12.13 6.09
C VAL A 21 0.29 -11.55 6.17
N GLN A 22 1.21 -12.19 5.47
CA GLN A 22 2.54 -11.69 5.19
C GLN A 22 2.47 -10.89 3.89
N GLU A 23 2.92 -9.64 3.95
CA GLU A 23 2.99 -8.75 2.80
C GLU A 23 4.44 -8.49 2.43
N THR A 24 4.78 -8.73 1.16
CA THR A 24 6.06 -8.35 0.57
C THR A 24 5.82 -7.35 -0.55
N GLN A 25 6.50 -6.20 -0.47
CA GLN A 25 6.43 -5.14 -1.48
C GLN A 25 7.73 -5.11 -2.27
N THR A 26 7.67 -5.40 -3.56
CA THR A 26 8.83 -5.36 -4.46
C THR A 26 8.66 -4.19 -5.43
N PRO A 27 9.59 -3.22 -5.47
CA PRO A 27 9.52 -2.16 -6.47
C PRO A 27 9.67 -2.77 -7.87
N VAL A 28 8.72 -2.48 -8.74
CA VAL A 28 8.71 -2.84 -10.17
C VAL A 28 8.77 -1.54 -10.95
N GLY A 29 9.58 -1.46 -12.00
CA GLY A 29 9.73 -0.20 -12.71
C GLY A 29 10.64 -0.28 -13.92
N SER A 30 10.02 -0.15 -15.09
CA SER A 30 10.65 0.21 -16.35
C SER A 30 11.06 1.68 -16.30
N PHE A 31 12.38 1.93 -16.29
CA PHE A 31 12.89 3.27 -16.56
C PHE A 31 12.68 3.57 -18.04
N GLU A 32 11.79 4.51 -18.37
CA GLU A 32 11.70 4.98 -19.76
C GLU A 32 12.79 6.05 -19.97
N ALA A 33 13.86 5.66 -20.64
CA ALA A 33 14.95 6.54 -21.01
C ALA A 33 14.60 7.28 -22.31
N ARG A 34 14.25 8.57 -22.22
CA ARG A 34 14.12 9.41 -23.42
C ARG A 34 15.40 10.17 -23.69
N ARG A 35 15.84 10.15 -24.94
CA ARG A 35 16.93 11.00 -25.42
C ARG A 35 16.37 12.39 -25.69
N THR A 36 16.87 13.36 -24.95
CA THR A 36 16.53 14.77 -25.17
C THR A 36 17.18 15.25 -26.48
N TRP A 37 16.66 16.35 -27.04
CA TRP A 37 17.16 16.94 -28.29
C TRP A 37 18.66 17.26 -28.28
N ASN A 38 19.25 17.51 -27.10
CA ASN A 38 20.69 17.73 -26.93
C ASN A 38 21.49 16.44 -26.64
N GLY A 39 20.90 15.27 -26.87
CA GLY A 39 21.57 13.97 -26.75
C GLY A 39 21.67 13.41 -25.32
N ARG A 40 21.18 14.11 -24.29
CA ARG A 40 21.17 13.61 -22.91
C ARG A 40 20.03 12.61 -22.68
N THR A 41 20.34 11.49 -22.04
CA THR A 41 19.33 10.53 -21.59
C THR A 41 18.66 11.04 -20.32
N LYS A 42 17.35 11.26 -20.37
CA LYS A 42 16.54 11.59 -19.19
C LYS A 42 15.71 10.36 -18.83
N ILE A 43 15.93 9.85 -17.62
CA ILE A 43 15.09 8.82 -17.03
C ILE A 43 13.77 9.48 -16.65
N LEU A 44 12.68 9.06 -17.29
CA LEU A 44 11.34 9.47 -16.91
C LEU A 44 10.91 8.59 -15.75
N LYS A 45 10.74 9.20 -14.57
CA LYS A 45 10.06 8.56 -13.45
C LYS A 45 8.55 8.77 -13.63
N PRO A 46 7.72 7.76 -13.38
CA PRO A 46 6.28 7.96 -13.34
C PRO A 46 5.93 9.05 -12.34
N THR A 47 4.87 9.80 -12.62
CA THR A 47 4.37 10.92 -11.78
C THR A 47 4.03 10.48 -10.34
N TRP A 48 3.77 9.19 -10.14
CA TRP A 48 3.40 8.59 -8.85
C TRP A 48 4.57 7.83 -8.18
N GLY A 49 5.78 7.90 -8.76
CA GLY A 49 6.97 7.22 -8.25
C GLY A 49 7.15 5.81 -8.83
N THR A 50 7.81 4.94 -8.05
CA THR A 50 8.11 3.54 -8.43
C THR A 50 6.83 2.71 -8.36
N LYS A 51 6.57 1.83 -9.34
CA LYS A 51 5.48 0.86 -9.22
C LYS A 51 5.86 -0.25 -8.23
N TYR A 52 4.88 -0.99 -7.73
CA TYR A 52 5.14 -2.12 -6.84
C TYR A 52 4.42 -3.38 -7.32
N SER A 53 5.09 -4.53 -7.21
CA SER A 53 4.44 -5.83 -7.12
C SER A 53 4.31 -6.19 -5.66
N LEU A 54 3.13 -6.66 -5.28
CA LEU A 54 2.80 -7.05 -3.92
C LEU A 54 2.54 -8.55 -3.91
N SER A 55 3.15 -9.25 -2.97
CA SER A 55 2.84 -10.64 -2.66
C SER A 55 2.22 -10.69 -1.27
N LEU A 56 1.00 -11.21 -1.20
CA LEU A 56 0.25 -11.45 0.03
C LEU A 56 0.15 -12.95 0.22
N SER A 57 0.70 -13.48 1.30
CA SER A 57 0.64 -14.91 1.60
C SER A 57 0.15 -15.17 3.01
N VAL A 58 -0.49 -16.32 3.18
CA VAL A 58 -0.88 -16.83 4.47
C VAL A 58 -0.55 -18.31 4.55
N ASP A 59 0.19 -18.67 5.60
CA ASP A 59 0.45 -20.04 5.99
C ASP A 59 -0.28 -20.34 7.30
N GLY A 60 -1.29 -21.21 7.26
CA GLY A 60 -1.88 -21.82 8.46
C GLY A 60 -3.42 -21.88 8.53
N ASP A 61 -3.89 -22.72 9.46
CA ASP A 61 -5.27 -23.22 9.60
C ASP A 61 -6.32 -22.20 10.07
N ARG A 62 -5.92 -20.96 10.37
CA ARG A 62 -6.78 -19.99 11.09
C ARG A 62 -7.29 -18.83 10.24
N VAL A 63 -6.93 -18.80 8.97
CA VAL A 63 -7.18 -17.63 8.13
C VAL A 63 -8.07 -18.04 6.98
N ARG A 64 -9.27 -17.47 6.97
CA ARG A 64 -10.26 -17.77 5.94
C ARG A 64 -9.76 -17.24 4.61
N MET A 65 -9.87 -18.05 3.56
CA MET A 65 -9.55 -17.59 2.21
C MET A 65 -10.54 -16.51 1.76
N PRO A 66 -10.07 -15.42 1.11
CA PRO A 66 -10.95 -14.45 0.45
C PRO A 66 -11.78 -15.10 -0.68
N PRO A 67 -12.89 -14.49 -1.13
CA PRO A 67 -13.73 -15.05 -2.19
C PRO A 67 -12.95 -15.18 -3.52
N ILE A 68 -12.77 -16.41 -4.02
CA ILE A 68 -11.97 -16.72 -5.22
C ILE A 68 -12.51 -16.02 -6.48
N GLU A 69 -13.83 -15.81 -6.56
CA GLU A 69 -14.48 -15.18 -7.71
C GLU A 69 -13.96 -13.76 -7.97
N ALA A 70 -13.50 -13.06 -6.94
CA ALA A 70 -12.94 -11.71 -7.05
C ALA A 70 -11.41 -11.68 -7.24
N LEU A 71 -10.76 -12.84 -7.29
CA LEU A 71 -9.29 -12.98 -7.35
C LEU A 71 -8.81 -13.68 -8.62
N GLN A 72 -9.60 -13.59 -9.69
CA GLN A 72 -9.19 -14.08 -11.00
C GLN A 72 -8.05 -13.20 -11.56
N PRO A 73 -7.07 -13.78 -12.28
CA PRO A 73 -6.05 -12.99 -12.97
C PRO A 73 -6.69 -11.93 -13.88
N GLY A 74 -6.17 -10.70 -13.81
CA GLY A 74 -6.73 -9.54 -14.51
C GLY A 74 -7.79 -8.76 -13.73
N ALA A 75 -8.27 -9.26 -12.59
CA ALA A 75 -9.19 -8.49 -11.74
C ALA A 75 -8.48 -7.29 -11.09
N ALA A 76 -9.11 -6.12 -11.13
CA ALA A 76 -8.64 -4.93 -10.43
C ALA A 76 -9.08 -4.97 -8.96
N LEU A 77 -8.18 -4.59 -8.06
CA LEU A 77 -8.44 -4.48 -6.63
C LEU A 77 -7.57 -3.42 -5.96
N THR A 78 -8.11 -2.80 -4.93
CA THR A 78 -7.36 -1.90 -4.05
C THR A 78 -6.78 -2.67 -2.87
N VAL A 79 -5.45 -2.64 -2.74
CA VAL A 79 -4.72 -3.18 -1.58
C VAL A 79 -4.40 -2.06 -0.60
N TYR A 80 -4.85 -2.21 0.64
CA TYR A 80 -4.40 -1.40 1.77
C TYR A 80 -3.17 -2.06 2.39
N SER A 81 -2.03 -1.39 2.28
CA SER A 81 -0.76 -1.85 2.84
C SER A 81 -0.84 -2.02 4.35
N SER A 82 -0.28 -3.11 4.86
CA SER A 82 0.03 -3.29 6.28
C SER A 82 1.35 -2.63 6.68
N VAL A 83 2.25 -2.41 5.71
CA VAL A 83 3.57 -1.81 5.88
C VAL A 83 3.45 -0.29 6.03
N TRP A 84 4.12 0.24 7.05
CA TRP A 84 4.22 1.67 7.31
C TRP A 84 5.31 2.31 6.46
N TRP A 85 4.95 3.39 5.77
CA TRP A 85 5.89 4.26 5.08
C TRP A 85 6.13 5.52 5.90
N CYS A 86 7.30 6.13 5.69
CA CYS A 86 7.68 7.34 6.38
C CYS A 86 8.16 8.41 5.40
N GLN A 87 7.62 9.61 5.54
CA GLN A 87 8.04 10.79 4.80
C GLN A 87 8.54 11.86 5.75
N ARG A 88 9.78 12.31 5.52
CA ARG A 88 10.37 13.42 6.28
C ARG A 88 9.95 14.75 5.67
N ILE A 89 9.52 15.68 6.51
CA ILE A 89 9.17 17.03 6.09
C ILE A 89 10.21 18.02 6.61
N ALA A 90 10.69 18.89 5.72
CA ALA A 90 11.63 19.96 6.06
C ALA A 90 11.03 20.90 7.12
N PRO A 91 11.84 21.49 8.02
CA PRO A 91 11.38 22.50 8.98
C PRO A 91 10.58 23.62 8.30
N TRP A 92 9.64 24.22 9.01
CA TRP A 92 8.80 25.35 8.55
C TRP A 92 7.77 25.05 7.45
N GLN A 93 7.76 23.86 6.86
CA GLN A 93 6.76 23.47 5.87
C GLN A 93 5.49 22.96 6.56
N GLN A 94 4.36 23.68 6.49
CA GLN A 94 3.13 23.28 7.19
C GLN A 94 2.34 22.18 6.47
N GLU A 95 2.56 22.01 5.17
CA GLU A 95 1.84 21.04 4.36
C GLU A 95 2.79 20.17 3.55
N THR A 96 2.48 18.88 3.43
CA THR A 96 3.20 17.97 2.54
C THR A 96 2.23 17.18 1.70
N ILE A 97 2.67 16.80 0.51
CA ILE A 97 1.96 15.85 -0.34
C ILE A 97 2.64 14.48 -0.15
N LEU A 98 1.86 13.49 0.27
CA LEU A 98 2.31 12.11 0.36
C LEU A 98 2.55 11.51 -1.02
N LEU A 99 3.53 10.61 -1.12
CA LEU A 99 3.83 9.92 -2.37
C LEU A 99 2.64 9.09 -2.89
N ARG A 100 1.85 8.53 -1.97
CA ARG A 100 0.70 7.66 -2.24
C ARG A 100 -0.51 8.07 -1.43
N ASP A 101 -1.69 7.64 -1.86
CA ASP A 101 -2.91 7.80 -1.09
C ASP A 101 -2.78 7.03 0.22
N PRO A 102 -2.99 7.67 1.39
CA PRO A 102 -2.91 6.97 2.65
C PRO A 102 -4.18 6.16 2.88
N VAL A 103 -4.03 5.00 3.53
CA VAL A 103 -5.16 4.25 4.07
C VAL A 103 -5.86 5.16 5.11
N PRO A 104 -7.20 5.35 5.03
CA PRO A 104 -7.91 6.23 5.94
C PRO A 104 -7.64 5.93 7.42
N GLY A 105 -7.33 6.97 8.19
CA GLY A 105 -7.06 6.84 9.63
C GLY A 105 -5.69 6.27 10.00
N THR A 106 -4.77 6.12 9.03
CA THR A 106 -3.42 5.60 9.28
C THR A 106 -2.32 6.66 9.21
N VAL A 107 -2.64 7.92 8.96
CA VAL A 107 -1.61 8.98 8.94
C VAL A 107 -1.34 9.43 10.36
N HIS A 108 -0.05 9.55 10.72
CA HIS A 108 0.41 10.12 12.00
C HIS A 108 1.61 11.03 11.77
N ALA A 109 1.58 12.22 12.36
CA ALA A 109 2.72 13.15 12.35
C ALA A 109 3.42 13.16 13.70
N ARG A 110 4.76 13.07 13.70
CA ARG A 110 5.58 13.15 14.91
C ARG A 110 6.75 14.09 14.75
N ASP A 111 7.09 14.79 15.82
CA ASP A 111 8.33 15.56 15.86
C ASP A 111 9.54 14.60 15.88
N ALA A 112 10.50 14.83 14.98
CA ALA A 112 11.63 13.92 14.82
C ALA A 112 12.67 14.00 15.96
N ALA A 113 12.64 15.05 16.78
CA ALA A 113 13.55 15.22 17.90
C ALA A 113 12.95 14.70 19.21
N THR A 114 11.64 14.89 19.42
CA THR A 114 10.98 14.52 20.69
C THR A 114 10.11 13.28 20.61
N ASP A 115 9.84 12.77 19.40
CA ASP A 115 8.84 11.72 19.12
C ASP A 115 7.42 12.07 19.62
N ALA A 116 7.16 13.36 19.91
CA ALA A 116 5.85 13.82 20.31
C ALA A 116 4.89 13.80 19.11
N ASP A 117 3.67 13.31 19.34
CA ASP A 117 2.60 13.36 18.35
C ASP A 117 2.23 14.82 18.06
N LEU A 118 2.09 15.13 16.78
CA LEU A 118 1.67 16.43 16.27
C LEU A 118 0.26 16.27 15.69
N GLY A 119 -0.61 17.24 15.94
CA GLY A 119 -1.94 17.25 15.34
C GLY A 119 -1.88 17.47 13.83
N GLU A 120 -2.50 16.56 13.09
CA GLU A 120 -2.55 16.51 11.64
C GLU A 120 -3.97 16.52 11.08
N THR A 121 -4.12 17.12 9.90
CA THR A 121 -5.34 17.01 9.08
C THR A 121 -4.97 16.44 7.72
N VAL A 122 -5.78 15.50 7.23
CA VAL A 122 -5.52 14.77 5.99
C VAL A 122 -6.66 15.00 4.99
N ALA A 123 -6.31 15.47 3.80
CA ALA A 123 -7.20 15.62 2.67
C ALA A 123 -6.60 14.92 1.43
N GLY A 124 -7.02 13.68 1.18
CA GLY A 124 -6.38 12.83 0.18
C GLY A 124 -4.91 12.61 0.51
N ARG A 125 -4.00 13.06 -0.35
CA ARG A 125 -2.54 13.00 -0.12
C ARG A 125 -1.98 14.21 0.62
N VAL A 126 -2.77 15.27 0.79
CA VAL A 126 -2.30 16.49 1.45
C VAL A 126 -2.42 16.31 2.95
N VAL A 127 -1.30 16.43 3.65
CA VAL A 127 -1.21 16.38 5.11
C VAL A 127 -0.78 17.75 5.59
N SER A 128 -1.64 18.40 6.37
CA SER A 128 -1.34 19.68 7.02
C SER A 128 -1.07 19.43 8.51
N ILE A 129 0.02 20.01 9.02
CA ILE A 129 0.53 19.75 10.38
C ILE A 129 0.67 21.08 11.11
N PHE A 130 -0.02 21.21 12.23
CA PHE A 130 -0.05 22.44 13.01
C PHE A 130 1.01 22.44 14.13
N GLY A 131 1.46 23.63 14.52
CA GLY A 131 2.32 23.79 15.72
C GLY A 131 3.76 23.29 15.61
N ARG A 132 4.27 23.03 14.41
CA ARG A 132 5.64 22.52 14.20
C ARG A 132 6.71 23.63 14.11
N VAL A 133 7.87 23.38 14.71
CA VAL A 133 9.08 24.22 14.59
C VAL A 133 10.28 23.42 14.05
N GLY A 134 10.30 22.11 14.30
CA GLY A 134 11.41 21.21 13.97
C GLY A 134 11.20 20.34 12.73
N LYS A 135 12.08 19.33 12.59
CA LYS A 135 11.94 18.26 11.59
C LYS A 135 10.77 17.36 11.99
N THR A 136 9.93 17.00 11.04
CA THR A 136 8.73 16.20 11.29
C THR A 136 8.77 14.94 10.43
N MET A 137 8.34 13.82 11.00
CA MET A 137 8.17 12.54 10.30
C MET A 137 6.68 12.25 10.20
N VAL A 138 6.21 11.98 8.98
CA VAL A 138 4.83 11.54 8.74
C VAL A 138 4.85 10.07 8.39
N TRP A 139 4.16 9.29 9.20
CA TRP A 139 3.96 7.86 9.02
C TRP A 139 2.59 7.63 8.42
N TYR A 140 2.50 6.76 7.43
CA TYR A 140 1.22 6.36 6.85
C TYR A 140 1.32 4.98 6.22
N ARG A 141 0.18 4.32 6.01
CA ARG A 141 0.10 3.12 5.19
C ARG A 141 -0.35 3.49 3.78
N PRO A 142 0.39 3.14 2.71
CA PRO A 142 -0.02 3.47 1.35
C PRO A 142 -1.17 2.57 0.87
N THR A 143 -1.96 3.11 -0.04
CA THR A 143 -2.95 2.39 -0.85
C THR A 143 -2.36 2.11 -2.21
N PHE A 144 -2.53 0.87 -2.70
CA PHE A 144 -2.12 0.44 -4.03
C PHE A 144 -3.33 0.03 -4.86
N TYR A 145 -3.39 0.49 -6.09
CA TYR A 145 -4.38 0.07 -7.08
C TYR A 145 -3.73 -0.97 -7.97
N CYS A 146 -4.17 -2.23 -7.85
CA CYS A 146 -3.46 -3.35 -8.42
C CYS A 146 -4.37 -4.22 -9.29
N VAL A 147 -3.73 -4.99 -10.16
CA VAL A 147 -4.34 -6.08 -10.91
C VAL A 147 -3.81 -7.41 -10.38
N VAL A 148 -4.69 -8.40 -10.23
CA VAL A 148 -4.30 -9.76 -9.88
C VAL A 148 -3.44 -10.35 -10.99
N VAL A 149 -2.23 -10.74 -10.65
CA VAL A 149 -1.35 -11.49 -11.55
C VAL A 149 -1.60 -12.97 -11.36
N ARG A 150 -1.65 -13.41 -10.10
CA ARG A 150 -1.76 -14.82 -9.73
C ARG A 150 -2.45 -14.97 -8.39
N PHE A 151 -3.29 -15.99 -8.28
CA PHE A 151 -3.83 -16.44 -7.01
C PHE A 151 -3.65 -17.95 -6.89
N GLU A 152 -3.15 -18.41 -5.75
CA GLU A 152 -3.05 -19.83 -5.44
C GLU A 152 -3.66 -20.12 -4.07
N SER A 153 -4.43 -21.21 -4.00
CA SER A 153 -4.89 -21.78 -2.74
C SER A 153 -4.25 -23.15 -2.55
N ARG A 154 -3.64 -23.39 -1.39
CA ARG A 154 -3.10 -24.69 -0.99
C ARG A 154 -4.00 -25.30 0.08
N GLY A 155 -4.66 -26.41 -0.23
CA GLY A 155 -5.49 -27.17 0.69
C GLY A 155 -6.49 -28.06 -0.06
N GLY A 156 -6.41 -29.37 0.14
CA GLY A 156 -7.42 -30.32 -0.35
C GLY A 156 -8.65 -30.32 0.55
N SER A 157 -9.80 -30.80 0.07
CA SER A 157 -11.10 -30.76 0.79
C SER A 157 -11.14 -31.47 2.15
N THR A 158 -10.04 -32.10 2.57
CA THR A 158 -9.88 -32.87 3.81
C THR A 158 -8.82 -32.33 4.77
N ASP A 159 -7.92 -31.43 4.35
CA ASP A 159 -6.85 -30.94 5.21
C ASP A 159 -7.21 -29.63 5.91
N ARG A 160 -6.90 -29.56 7.20
CA ARG A 160 -7.18 -28.41 8.07
C ARG A 160 -6.30 -27.18 7.80
N SER A 161 -5.33 -27.30 6.90
CA SER A 161 -4.42 -26.23 6.48
C SER A 161 -4.79 -25.71 5.09
N SER A 162 -5.53 -24.60 5.04
CA SER A 162 -5.81 -23.88 3.80
C SER A 162 -4.95 -22.61 3.73
N GLY A 163 -3.74 -22.72 3.20
CA GLY A 163 -2.90 -21.57 2.89
C GLY A 163 -3.32 -20.92 1.57
N TRP A 164 -3.04 -19.64 1.39
CA TRP A 164 -3.24 -18.97 0.10
C TRP A 164 -2.14 -17.94 -0.17
N SER A 165 -1.86 -17.72 -1.44
CA SER A 165 -0.99 -16.66 -1.92
C SER A 165 -1.67 -15.86 -3.03
N LEU A 166 -1.45 -14.56 -3.03
CA LEU A 166 -1.99 -13.61 -3.98
C LEU A 166 -0.84 -12.71 -4.42
N GLU A 167 -0.55 -12.73 -5.71
CA GLU A 167 0.39 -11.82 -6.35
C GLU A 167 -0.40 -10.80 -7.15
N VAL A 168 -0.16 -9.53 -6.85
CA VAL A 168 -0.76 -8.42 -7.58
C VAL A 168 0.33 -7.48 -8.05
N GLU A 169 0.09 -6.82 -9.18
CA GLU A 169 0.97 -5.79 -9.70
C GLU A 169 0.20 -4.47 -9.75
N GLU A 170 0.87 -3.40 -9.32
CA GLU A 170 0.31 -2.07 -9.38
C GLU A 170 0.05 -1.64 -10.84
N GLU A 171 -1.22 -1.35 -11.11
CA GLU A 171 -1.63 -0.74 -12.36
C GLU A 171 -1.30 0.75 -12.32
N VAL A 172 -1.04 1.33 -13.50
CA VAL A 172 -1.03 2.79 -13.60
C VAL A 172 -2.44 3.25 -13.25
N ALA A 173 -2.63 3.86 -12.08
CA ALA A 173 -3.92 4.44 -11.72
C ALA A 173 -4.39 5.35 -12.88
N PRO A 174 -5.68 5.29 -13.25
CA PRO A 174 -6.24 6.08 -14.35
C PRO A 174 -6.04 7.60 -14.17
#